data_AF-A0A7X9WPJ5-F1
#
_entry.id   AF-A0A7X9WPJ5-F1
#
_cell.length_a   1.000
_cell.length_b   1.000
_cell.length_c   1.000
_cell.angle_alpha   90.00
_cell.angle_beta   90.00
_cell.angle_gamma   90.00
#
_symmetry.space_group_name_H-M   'P 1'
#
loop_
_entity.id
_entity.type
_entity.pdbx_description
1 polymer ?
#
loop_
_entity_poly.entity_id
_entity_poly.type
_entity_poly.pdbx_seq_one_letter_code
_entity_poly.pdbx_strand_id
1 'polypeptide(L)'
;MFLRNDHELDVGGGSVAIPYAAAPAPAAKSRFADFDFTPDLGSRIGSVTWFRGAATCIGLCALTFLASPGFENPIYGYVPAALQGAEREAAKAQAIAPLAQGAKSGRHMAATGLVAPLSDTPERPEINTVAKLASGGTLMGALQRAGVGGGDADRVVDLLGDAITLADIPVGTPLDITLGRRENKSQPRPLKEVEFRARFDLSVKVVRNNGELALIQTPIAIDNTPLRIQGAFGPSLYRSARAAGAPAKAVEAYIRSVNTRIPVGRIGSGCKFDIIVEQARAATGEVKMGNLLYAGVAGCSNQMQLVRMEVDGRDSWFDGSGRGAKTGMMAMPAAGRISSGFGMRRHPILGYARMHKGLDVAAPWGAPVYAATDGVVVIAGRSSGYGNFIKLNHAGGYGTGYGHLSRILVRSGQRVRKGQQIGAVGSTGMSTGPHLHYELYRNGVAVNPRSVSFSVVQQLGGNDLATLRSRLGRLMAVPVGGSRDDDE
;
A
#
# COMPACT_ATOMS: atom_id res chain seq x y z
N MET A 1 21.28 -40.32 -25.86
CA MET A 1 22.05 -40.59 -27.08
C MET A 1 23.29 -41.36 -26.67
N PHE A 2 23.42 -42.59 -27.20
CA PHE A 2 24.51 -43.58 -27.13
C PHE A 2 25.66 -43.42 -26.12
N LEU A 3 25.73 -44.38 -25.19
CA LEU A 3 26.98 -44.77 -24.52
C LEU A 3 27.78 -45.67 -25.48
N ARG A 4 29.01 -45.26 -25.79
CA ARG A 4 30.03 -46.10 -26.43
C ARG A 4 31.08 -46.40 -25.36
N ASN A 5 31.18 -47.66 -24.98
CA ASN A 5 32.29 -48.18 -24.20
C ASN A 5 33.52 -48.21 -25.11
N ASP A 6 34.63 -47.65 -24.66
CA ASP A 6 35.97 -48.11 -25.05
C ASP A 6 36.93 -47.86 -23.87
N HIS A 7 37.47 -48.96 -23.36
CA HIS A 7 38.51 -49.00 -22.34
C HIS A 7 39.87 -48.94 -23.03
N GLU A 8 40.54 -47.79 -22.95
CA GLU A 8 41.98 -47.67 -23.16
C GLU A 8 42.58 -46.85 -22.00
N LEU A 9 43.12 -47.57 -21.01
CA LEU A 9 44.04 -47.01 -20.02
C LEU A 9 45.32 -47.83 -20.15
N ASP A 10 46.24 -47.30 -20.94
CA ASP A 10 47.63 -47.75 -21.04
C ASP A 10 48.44 -47.19 -19.86
N VAL A 11 49.48 -47.93 -19.53
CA VAL A 11 50.15 -48.02 -18.24
C VAL A 11 51.24 -46.96 -18.10
N GLY A 12 51.19 -46.18 -17.01
CA GLY A 12 52.24 -45.24 -16.61
C GLY A 12 52.70 -45.49 -15.19
N GLY A 13 53.59 -46.48 -15.00
CA GLY A 13 54.19 -46.78 -13.70
C GLY A 13 55.47 -47.59 -13.86
N GLY A 14 56.58 -46.90 -14.11
CA GLY A 14 57.89 -47.51 -14.19
C GLY A 14 58.38 -48.01 -12.82
N SER A 15 58.72 -49.29 -12.74
CA SER A 15 59.64 -49.82 -11.74
C SER A 15 60.73 -50.61 -12.47
N VAL A 16 61.96 -50.15 -12.27
CA VAL A 16 63.19 -50.76 -12.81
C VAL A 16 63.45 -52.04 -12.04
N ALA A 17 63.35 -53.21 -12.70
CA ALA A 17 63.78 -54.49 -12.14
C ALA A 17 65.20 -54.81 -12.63
N ILE A 18 66.12 -54.99 -11.69
CA ILE A 18 67.50 -55.44 -11.90
C ILE A 18 67.48 -56.96 -12.16
N PRO A 19 68.15 -57.51 -13.19
CA PRO A 19 68.19 -58.94 -13.43
C PRO A 19 69.15 -59.64 -12.46
N TYR A 20 68.67 -60.65 -11.74
CA TYR A 20 69.47 -61.51 -10.86
C TYR A 20 70.30 -62.51 -11.68
N ALA A 21 71.50 -62.80 -11.18
CA ALA A 21 72.54 -63.61 -11.82
C ALA A 21 72.15 -65.08 -12.06
N ALA A 22 72.86 -65.69 -13.02
CA ALA A 22 72.74 -67.07 -13.49
C ALA A 22 72.94 -68.14 -12.40
N ALA A 23 72.12 -69.19 -12.45
CA ALA A 23 72.29 -70.39 -11.62
C ALA A 23 73.33 -71.34 -12.24
N PRO A 24 74.23 -71.96 -11.45
CA PRO A 24 75.13 -72.99 -11.95
C PRO A 24 74.42 -74.35 -12.16
N ALA A 25 74.95 -75.12 -13.11
CA ALA A 25 74.48 -76.41 -13.59
C ALA A 25 74.57 -77.56 -12.53
N PRO A 26 73.88 -78.70 -12.74
CA PRO A 26 73.46 -79.61 -11.69
C PRO A 26 74.40 -80.80 -11.51
N ALA A 27 75.02 -80.95 -10.34
CA ALA A 27 75.76 -82.17 -9.99
C ALA A 27 75.83 -82.39 -8.47
N ALA A 28 74.68 -82.37 -7.77
CA ALA A 28 74.59 -82.79 -6.37
C ALA A 28 73.18 -83.27 -5.93
N LYS A 29 72.25 -83.51 -6.85
CA LYS A 29 70.83 -83.75 -6.52
C LYS A 29 70.41 -85.23 -6.34
N SER A 30 71.33 -86.20 -6.43
CA SER A 30 70.97 -87.62 -6.34
C SER A 30 71.20 -88.28 -4.97
N ARG A 31 71.59 -87.53 -3.92
CA ARG A 31 71.74 -88.06 -2.55
C ARG A 31 70.74 -87.49 -1.52
N PHE A 32 69.90 -86.54 -1.91
CA PHE A 32 68.91 -85.89 -1.03
C PHE A 32 67.51 -85.79 -1.66
N ALA A 33 67.23 -86.56 -2.72
CA ALA A 33 65.95 -86.48 -3.45
C ALA A 33 64.73 -86.81 -2.57
N ASP A 34 64.89 -87.64 -1.53
CA ASP A 34 63.82 -88.03 -0.60
C ASP A 34 63.82 -87.22 0.71
N PHE A 35 64.66 -86.18 0.82
CA PHE A 35 64.71 -85.34 2.02
C PHE A 35 63.78 -84.14 1.89
N ASP A 36 62.57 -84.28 2.45
CA ASP A 36 61.62 -83.18 2.57
C ASP A 36 62.03 -82.22 3.70
N PHE A 37 62.30 -80.97 3.32
CA PHE A 37 62.66 -79.85 4.20
C PHE A 37 61.45 -79.19 4.87
N THR A 38 60.24 -79.43 4.35
CA THR A 38 59.00 -78.81 4.82
C THR A 38 57.91 -79.87 5.01
N PRO A 39 58.13 -80.86 5.89
CA PRO A 39 57.11 -81.86 6.15
C PRO A 39 55.87 -81.19 6.75
N ASP A 40 54.69 -81.60 6.27
CA ASP A 40 53.42 -81.11 6.77
C ASP A 40 53.21 -81.52 8.24
N LEU A 41 53.27 -80.53 9.14
CA LEU A 41 53.10 -80.69 10.59
C LEU A 41 51.66 -81.05 10.99
N GLY A 42 50.68 -80.95 10.09
CA GLY A 42 49.32 -81.44 10.29
C GLY A 42 49.17 -82.94 10.06
N SER A 43 50.19 -83.62 9.52
CA SER A 43 50.17 -85.04 9.17
C SER A 43 51.13 -85.87 10.03
N ARG A 44 50.80 -87.15 10.29
CA ARG A 44 51.67 -88.13 10.98
C ARG A 44 52.30 -87.62 12.29
N ILE A 45 51.48 -86.98 13.13
CA ILE A 45 51.87 -86.40 14.42
C ILE A 45 52.53 -87.46 15.31
N GLY A 46 53.70 -87.14 15.87
CA GLY A 46 54.50 -88.04 16.72
C GLY A 46 55.52 -88.91 15.97
N SER A 47 55.55 -88.89 14.64
CA SER A 47 56.60 -89.57 13.85
C SER A 47 57.94 -88.81 13.91
N VAL A 48 59.05 -89.50 13.61
CA VAL A 48 60.39 -88.89 13.54
C VAL A 48 60.44 -87.76 12.50
N THR A 49 59.73 -87.92 11.37
CA THR A 49 59.61 -86.87 10.34
C THR A 49 58.87 -85.64 10.84
N TRP A 50 57.86 -85.82 11.70
CA TRP A 50 57.12 -84.72 12.31
C TRP A 50 57.98 -83.94 13.30
N PHE A 51 58.70 -84.63 14.20
CA PHE A 51 59.62 -83.97 15.15
C PHE A 51 60.74 -83.19 14.44
N ARG A 52 61.26 -83.72 13.33
CA ARG A 52 62.23 -82.99 12.50
C ARG A 52 61.63 -81.71 11.93
N GLY A 53 60.43 -81.77 11.36
CA GLY A 53 59.71 -80.60 10.87
C GLY A 53 59.47 -79.55 11.95
N ALA A 54 59.04 -79.99 13.13
CA ALA A 54 58.76 -79.10 14.25
C ALA A 54 60.03 -78.38 14.72
N ALA A 55 61.16 -79.11 14.80
CA ALA A 55 62.45 -78.52 15.13
C ALA A 55 62.92 -77.52 14.07
N THR A 56 62.74 -77.81 12.77
CA THR A 56 63.07 -76.87 11.69
C THR A 56 62.20 -75.60 11.76
N CYS A 57 60.90 -75.74 12.00
CA CYS A 57 59.98 -74.61 12.16
C CYS A 57 60.37 -73.72 13.35
N ILE A 58 60.62 -74.33 14.52
CA ILE A 58 61.08 -73.60 15.73
C ILE A 58 62.40 -72.89 15.46
N GLY A 59 63.35 -73.55 14.78
CA GLY A 59 64.64 -72.96 14.41
C GLY A 59 64.49 -71.74 13.51
N LEU A 60 63.61 -71.80 12.50
CA LEU A 60 63.34 -70.67 11.61
C LEU A 60 62.67 -69.51 12.35
N CYS A 61 61.68 -69.78 13.20
CA CYS A 61 61.04 -68.76 14.04
C CYS A 61 62.03 -68.09 14.99
N ALA A 62 62.91 -68.86 15.64
CA ALA A 62 63.95 -68.34 16.51
C ALA A 62 64.96 -67.47 15.74
N LEU A 63 65.34 -67.89 14.53
CA LEU A 63 66.22 -67.12 13.65
C LEU A 63 65.58 -65.79 13.23
N THR A 64 64.30 -65.78 12.86
CA THR A 64 63.59 -64.54 12.52
C THR A 64 63.47 -63.60 13.70
N PHE A 65 63.30 -64.13 14.92
CA PHE A 65 63.27 -63.31 16.13
C PHE A 65 64.65 -62.71 16.44
N LEU A 66 65.71 -63.51 16.32
CA LEU A 66 67.10 -63.04 16.48
C LEU A 66 67.54 -62.04 15.40
N ALA A 67 67.02 -62.18 14.18
CA ALA A 67 67.30 -61.27 13.07
C ALA A 67 66.39 -60.03 13.04
N SER A 68 65.33 -59.99 13.86
CA SER A 68 64.49 -58.80 13.99
C SER A 68 65.30 -57.70 14.67
N PRO A 69 65.36 -56.48 14.11
CA PRO A 69 65.94 -55.36 14.82
C PRO A 69 65.18 -55.14 16.13
N GLY A 70 65.90 -55.05 17.24
CA GLY A 70 65.31 -54.75 18.55
C GLY A 70 64.74 -53.33 18.59
N PHE A 71 63.84 -53.07 19.54
CA PHE A 71 63.26 -51.74 19.76
C PHE A 71 64.29 -50.66 20.13
N GLU A 72 65.54 -51.05 20.36
CA GLU A 72 66.67 -50.17 20.67
C GLU A 72 67.18 -49.40 19.43
N ASN A 73 66.94 -49.91 18.21
CA ASN A 73 67.33 -49.24 16.96
C ASN A 73 66.13 -49.12 15.98
N PRO A 74 65.16 -48.20 16.24
CA PRO A 74 64.09 -47.95 15.28
C PRO A 74 64.66 -47.38 13.99
N ILE A 75 64.19 -47.90 12.85
CA ILE A 75 64.50 -47.34 11.54
C ILE A 75 63.81 -45.97 11.46
N TYR A 76 64.57 -44.89 11.59
CA TYR A 76 64.06 -43.54 11.43
C TYR A 76 63.72 -43.28 9.96
N GLY A 77 62.46 -43.51 9.59
CA GLY A 77 61.91 -42.96 8.36
C GLY A 77 61.87 -41.43 8.48
N TYR A 78 62.37 -40.73 7.46
CA TYR A 78 62.22 -39.28 7.41
C TYR A 78 60.72 -38.95 7.29
N VAL A 79 60.11 -38.49 8.38
CA VAL A 79 58.76 -37.95 8.38
C VAL A 79 58.90 -36.44 8.14
N PRO A 80 58.43 -35.91 7.00
CA PRO A 80 58.47 -34.47 6.78
C PRO A 80 57.67 -33.74 7.86
N ALA A 81 58.10 -32.53 8.19
CA ALA A 81 57.40 -31.69 9.17
C ALA A 81 55.94 -31.47 8.75
N ALA A 82 55.03 -31.45 9.73
CA ALA A 82 53.61 -31.20 9.47
C ALA A 82 53.43 -29.82 8.82
N LEU A 83 52.69 -29.76 7.71
CA LEU A 83 52.37 -28.51 7.01
C LEU A 83 51.71 -27.50 7.97
N GLN A 84 52.17 -26.26 7.96
CA GLN A 84 51.64 -25.18 8.81
C GLN A 84 51.17 -23.97 7.97
N GLY A 85 50.34 -23.13 8.58
CA GLY A 85 49.90 -21.86 7.99
C GLY A 85 49.32 -22.00 6.58
N ALA A 86 49.91 -21.27 5.63
CA ALA A 86 49.44 -21.17 4.25
C ALA A 86 49.55 -22.50 3.48
N GLU A 87 50.57 -23.31 3.75
CA GLU A 87 50.77 -24.60 3.08
C GLU A 87 49.70 -25.61 3.49
N ARG A 88 49.31 -25.59 4.77
CA ARG A 88 48.21 -26.42 5.28
C ARG A 88 46.87 -26.03 4.66
N GLU A 89 46.62 -24.73 4.52
CA GLU A 89 45.39 -24.24 3.87
C GLU A 89 45.36 -24.58 2.37
N ALA A 90 46.51 -24.56 1.68
CA ALA A 90 46.60 -24.98 0.29
C ALA A 90 46.33 -26.50 0.11
N ALA A 91 46.92 -27.34 0.97
CA ALA A 91 46.69 -28.78 0.94
C ALA A 91 45.24 -29.16 1.28
N LYS A 92 44.60 -28.46 2.22
CA LYS A 92 43.17 -28.64 2.54
C LYS A 92 42.26 -28.39 1.34
N ALA A 93 42.57 -27.39 0.51
CA ALA A 93 41.79 -27.07 -0.68
C ALA A 93 41.85 -28.19 -1.75
N GLN A 94 42.88 -29.03 -1.72
CA GLN A 94 43.09 -30.15 -2.65
C GLN A 94 42.71 -31.51 -2.04
N ALA A 95 42.36 -31.57 -0.76
CA ALA A 95 41.96 -32.80 -0.10
C ALA A 95 40.54 -33.22 -0.53
N ILE A 96 40.22 -34.51 -0.44
CA ILE A 96 38.92 -35.08 -0.84
C ILE A 96 37.76 -34.59 0.05
N ALA A 97 38.05 -34.06 1.25
CA ALA A 97 37.04 -33.54 2.18
C ALA A 97 37.11 -32.01 2.43
N PRO A 98 37.03 -31.12 1.41
CA PRO A 98 37.01 -29.68 1.64
C PRO A 98 35.72 -29.22 2.33
N LEU A 99 34.63 -29.99 2.18
CA LEU A 99 33.28 -29.67 2.66
C LEU A 99 33.12 -29.77 4.19
N ALA A 100 33.90 -30.62 4.86
CA ALA A 100 33.76 -30.84 6.30
C ALA A 100 34.54 -29.83 7.16
N GLN A 101 35.62 -29.24 6.62
CA GLN A 101 36.52 -28.37 7.38
C GLN A 101 36.64 -26.95 6.81
N GLY A 102 36.04 -26.67 5.65
CA GLY A 102 35.97 -25.33 5.04
C GLY A 102 37.36 -24.74 4.73
N ALA A 103 37.80 -24.80 3.47
CA ALA A 103 38.99 -24.06 3.05
C ALA A 103 38.73 -22.55 3.19
N LYS A 104 39.59 -21.82 3.92
CA LYS A 104 39.45 -20.36 4.11
C LYS A 104 40.09 -19.56 2.99
N SER A 105 40.98 -20.18 2.21
CA SER A 105 41.58 -19.58 1.04
C SER A 105 40.75 -19.92 -0.20
N GLY A 106 40.09 -18.92 -0.79
CA GLY A 106 39.31 -19.07 -2.02
C GLY A 106 40.17 -19.24 -3.28
N ARG A 107 41.34 -19.90 -3.19
CA ARG A 107 42.14 -20.21 -4.38
C ARG A 107 41.40 -21.31 -5.13
N HIS A 108 40.80 -20.92 -6.25
CA HIS A 108 40.13 -21.81 -7.19
C HIS A 108 41.02 -23.02 -7.49
N MET A 109 40.44 -24.24 -7.42
CA MET A 109 41.10 -25.41 -8.00
C MET A 109 41.47 -25.09 -9.44
N ALA A 110 42.72 -25.35 -9.83
CA ALA A 110 43.09 -25.24 -11.24
C ALA A 110 42.16 -26.18 -12.04
N ALA A 111 41.61 -25.68 -13.14
CA ALA A 111 40.78 -26.48 -14.04
C ALA A 111 41.55 -27.75 -14.43
N THR A 112 41.04 -28.92 -14.07
CA THR A 112 41.60 -30.19 -14.55
C THR A 112 41.25 -30.34 -16.03
N GLY A 113 41.90 -31.25 -16.76
CA GLY A 113 41.57 -31.52 -18.17
C GLY A 113 40.12 -32.00 -18.43
N LEU A 114 39.36 -32.25 -17.35
CA LEU A 114 37.93 -32.60 -17.39
C LEU A 114 37.01 -31.37 -17.33
N VAL A 115 37.54 -30.18 -17.05
CA VAL A 115 36.79 -28.93 -16.98
C VAL A 115 36.77 -28.27 -18.35
N ALA A 116 35.63 -28.32 -19.02
CA ALA A 116 35.39 -27.52 -20.22
C ALA A 116 34.91 -26.11 -19.82
N PRO A 117 35.50 -25.04 -20.36
CA PRO A 117 34.93 -23.70 -20.18
C PRO A 117 33.54 -23.68 -20.78
N LEU A 118 32.55 -23.26 -19.99
CA LEU A 118 31.21 -22.99 -20.51
C LEU A 118 31.32 -21.84 -21.51
N SER A 119 30.93 -22.10 -22.75
CA SER A 119 30.86 -21.07 -23.80
C SER A 119 29.87 -19.97 -23.43
N ASP A 120 28.87 -20.30 -22.61
CA ASP A 120 27.96 -19.32 -22.06
C ASP A 120 27.36 -19.76 -20.71
N THR A 121 26.92 -18.79 -19.91
CA THR A 121 26.19 -19.06 -18.67
C THR A 121 24.85 -19.73 -18.97
N PRO A 122 24.51 -20.86 -18.33
CA PRO A 122 23.23 -21.53 -18.54
C PRO A 122 22.06 -20.59 -18.19
N GLU A 123 21.14 -20.44 -19.13
CA GLU A 123 20.00 -19.55 -19.01
C GLU A 123 18.93 -20.17 -18.10
N ARG A 124 18.45 -19.41 -17.10
CA ARG A 124 17.35 -19.87 -16.23
C ARG A 124 16.07 -20.10 -17.05
N PRO A 125 15.36 -21.23 -16.82
CA PRO A 125 14.08 -21.49 -17.49
C PRO A 125 13.07 -20.36 -17.26
N GLU A 126 12.97 -19.86 -16.03
CA GLU A 126 12.00 -18.84 -15.63
C GLU A 126 12.61 -17.82 -14.67
N ILE A 127 12.11 -16.59 -14.74
CA ILE A 127 12.45 -15.51 -13.82
C ILE A 127 11.15 -14.90 -13.32
N ASN A 128 10.95 -14.92 -12.01
CA ASN A 128 9.86 -14.22 -11.35
C ASN A 128 10.38 -12.85 -10.89
N THR A 129 9.65 -11.80 -11.24
CA THR A 129 9.93 -10.43 -10.87
C THR A 129 8.64 -9.72 -10.47
N VAL A 130 8.76 -8.72 -9.60
CA VAL A 130 7.64 -7.89 -9.21
C VAL A 130 7.95 -6.46 -9.61
N ALA A 131 7.10 -5.87 -10.45
CA ALA A 131 7.20 -4.47 -10.85
C ALA A 131 6.05 -3.67 -10.24
N LYS A 132 6.27 -2.39 -9.94
CA LYS A 132 5.19 -1.51 -9.45
C LYS A 132 4.80 -0.50 -10.53
N LEU A 133 3.51 -0.24 -10.64
CA LEU A 133 3.01 0.84 -11.49
C LEU A 133 3.41 2.20 -10.88
N ALA A 134 4.23 2.97 -11.58
CA ALA A 134 4.74 4.26 -11.09
C ALA A 134 3.71 5.38 -11.24
N SER A 135 3.79 6.42 -10.41
CA SER A 135 2.96 7.62 -10.54
C SER A 135 3.24 8.33 -11.86
N GLY A 136 2.21 8.56 -12.69
CA GLY A 136 2.35 9.12 -14.03
C GLY A 136 3.00 8.19 -15.07
N GLY A 137 3.29 6.94 -14.71
CA GLY A 137 3.82 5.93 -15.62
C GLY A 137 2.72 5.13 -16.32
N THR A 138 3.05 4.56 -17.48
CA THR A 138 2.17 3.65 -18.21
C THR A 138 2.39 2.19 -17.80
N LEU A 139 1.36 1.35 -17.98
CA LEU A 139 1.48 -0.10 -17.78
C LEU A 139 2.56 -0.70 -18.68
N MET A 140 2.59 -0.31 -19.96
CA MET A 140 3.65 -0.67 -20.91
C MET A 140 5.04 -0.36 -20.34
N GLY A 141 5.26 0.85 -19.84
CA GLY A 141 6.54 1.26 -19.29
C GLY A 141 6.91 0.48 -18.02
N ALA A 142 5.93 0.09 -17.20
CA ALA A 142 6.19 -0.77 -16.03
C ALA A 142 6.62 -2.19 -16.45
N LEU A 143 5.96 -2.79 -17.44
CA LEU A 143 6.31 -4.10 -18.00
C LEU A 143 7.71 -4.09 -18.65
N GLN A 144 8.00 -3.07 -19.45
CA GLN A 144 9.31 -2.94 -20.11
C GLN A 144 10.45 -2.77 -19.10
N ARG A 145 10.25 -1.96 -18.04
CA ARG A 145 11.23 -1.86 -16.94
C ARG A 145 11.44 -3.17 -16.19
N ALA A 146 10.43 -4.05 -16.17
CA ALA A 146 10.53 -5.38 -15.60
C ALA A 146 11.26 -6.39 -16.51
N GLY A 147 11.62 -5.99 -17.73
CA GLY A 147 12.31 -6.84 -18.71
C GLY A 147 11.39 -7.54 -19.72
N VAL A 148 10.11 -7.18 -19.78
CA VAL A 148 9.17 -7.66 -20.80
C VAL A 148 9.51 -7.04 -22.15
N GLY A 149 9.58 -7.85 -23.21
CA GLY A 149 9.82 -7.37 -24.57
C GLY A 149 8.72 -6.43 -25.06
N GLY A 150 9.07 -5.43 -25.89
CA GLY A 150 8.13 -4.40 -26.36
C GLY A 150 6.85 -4.95 -26.99
N GLY A 151 6.97 -5.90 -27.92
CA GLY A 151 5.80 -6.50 -28.59
C GLY A 151 4.94 -7.41 -27.70
N ASP A 152 5.47 -7.89 -26.57
CA ASP A 152 4.65 -8.59 -25.56
C ASP A 152 3.95 -7.58 -24.65
N ALA A 153 4.65 -6.50 -24.25
CA ALA A 153 4.08 -5.43 -23.47
C ALA A 153 2.92 -4.73 -24.19
N ASP A 154 3.05 -4.49 -25.50
CA ASP A 154 2.00 -3.92 -26.34
C ASP A 154 0.76 -4.83 -26.37
N ARG A 155 0.95 -6.13 -26.65
CA ARG A 155 -0.14 -7.10 -26.66
C ARG A 155 -0.86 -7.21 -25.32
N VAL A 156 -0.14 -7.12 -24.19
CA VAL A 156 -0.76 -7.09 -22.86
C VAL A 156 -1.63 -5.84 -22.69
N VAL A 157 -1.14 -4.67 -23.13
CA VAL A 157 -1.88 -3.41 -23.04
C VAL A 157 -3.13 -3.44 -23.91
N ASP A 158 -3.05 -3.99 -25.12
CA ASP A 158 -4.20 -4.15 -26.01
C ASP A 158 -5.26 -5.07 -25.40
N LEU A 159 -4.86 -6.27 -24.95
CA LEU A 159 -5.76 -7.24 -24.31
C LEU A 159 -6.46 -6.67 -23.07
N LEU A 160 -5.74 -5.87 -22.27
CA LEU A 160 -6.31 -5.24 -21.09
C LEU A 160 -7.18 -4.03 -21.44
N GLY A 161 -6.81 -3.26 -22.47
CA GLY A 161 -7.57 -2.09 -22.93
C GLY A 161 -8.98 -2.44 -23.42
N ASP A 162 -9.16 -3.64 -23.99
CA ASP A 162 -10.46 -4.15 -24.41
C ASP A 162 -11.36 -4.55 -23.22
N ALA A 163 -10.76 -4.86 -22.07
CA ALA A 163 -11.45 -5.40 -20.90
C ALA A 163 -11.68 -4.36 -19.78
N ILE A 164 -10.70 -3.48 -19.56
CA ILE A 164 -10.68 -2.53 -18.44
C ILE A 164 -10.12 -1.17 -18.87
N THR A 165 -10.59 -0.12 -18.22
CA THR A 165 -9.97 1.21 -18.34
C THR A 165 -8.61 1.19 -17.66
N LEU A 166 -7.52 1.28 -18.42
CA LEU A 166 -6.16 1.24 -17.88
C LEU A 166 -5.87 2.37 -16.87
N ALA A 167 -6.59 3.49 -16.94
CA ALA A 167 -6.48 4.60 -16.00
C ALA A 167 -7.08 4.28 -14.61
N ASP A 168 -7.93 3.26 -14.50
CA ASP A 168 -8.54 2.86 -13.22
C ASP A 168 -7.60 2.01 -12.37
N ILE A 169 -6.49 1.52 -12.95
CA ILE A 169 -5.49 0.73 -12.23
C ILE A 169 -4.78 1.65 -11.22
N PRO A 170 -4.82 1.33 -9.91
CA PRO A 170 -4.19 2.17 -8.90
C PRO A 170 -2.68 2.32 -9.12
N VAL A 171 -2.17 3.52 -8.85
CA VAL A 171 -0.72 3.74 -8.78
C VAL A 171 -0.15 2.91 -7.63
N GLY A 172 1.01 2.31 -7.85
CA GLY A 172 1.68 1.46 -6.87
C GLY A 172 1.26 -0.01 -6.92
N THR A 173 0.31 -0.39 -7.78
CA THR A 173 -0.11 -1.78 -7.96
C THR A 173 1.10 -2.67 -8.28
N PRO A 174 1.34 -3.74 -7.50
CA PRO A 174 2.35 -4.72 -7.81
C PRO A 174 1.89 -5.58 -8.99
N LEU A 175 2.80 -5.80 -9.93
CA LEU A 175 2.65 -6.65 -11.10
C LEU A 175 3.55 -7.86 -10.88
N ASP A 176 2.94 -9.01 -10.63
CA ASP A 176 3.65 -10.27 -10.49
C ASP A 176 3.90 -10.82 -11.90
N ILE A 177 5.17 -10.82 -12.33
CA ILE A 177 5.57 -11.11 -13.71
C ILE A 177 6.48 -12.33 -13.72
N THR A 178 6.13 -13.31 -14.55
CA THR A 178 6.98 -14.47 -14.86
C THR A 178 7.45 -14.37 -16.31
N LEU A 179 8.77 -14.29 -16.48
CA LEU A 179 9.44 -14.29 -17.77
C LEU A 179 9.92 -15.70 -18.12
N GLY A 180 9.64 -16.13 -19.33
CA GLY A 180 10.09 -17.43 -19.86
C GLY A 180 11.55 -17.43 -20.30
N ARG A 181 11.98 -18.57 -20.84
CA ARG A 181 13.31 -18.75 -21.44
C ARG A 181 13.36 -18.05 -22.79
N ARG A 182 14.43 -17.30 -23.04
CA ARG A 182 14.76 -16.73 -24.36
C ARG A 182 15.59 -17.72 -25.19
N GLU A 183 15.45 -17.66 -26.51
CA GLU A 183 16.21 -18.50 -27.44
C GLU A 183 17.68 -18.08 -27.51
N ASN A 184 17.95 -16.77 -27.49
CA ASN A 184 19.29 -16.20 -27.51
C ASN A 184 19.37 -14.98 -26.57
N LYS A 185 20.60 -14.54 -26.23
CA LYS A 185 20.80 -13.42 -25.31
C LYS A 185 20.51 -12.04 -25.91
N SER A 186 20.43 -11.95 -27.23
CA SER A 186 20.10 -10.72 -27.95
C SER A 186 18.61 -10.41 -27.97
N GLN A 187 17.75 -11.41 -27.76
CA GLN A 187 16.31 -11.23 -27.67
C GLN A 187 15.85 -11.01 -26.21
N PRO A 188 14.77 -10.21 -26.02
CA PRO A 188 14.13 -10.10 -24.73
C PRO A 188 13.50 -11.44 -24.32
N ARG A 189 13.33 -11.64 -23.02
CA ARG A 189 12.61 -12.82 -22.53
C ARG A 189 11.12 -12.71 -22.87
N PRO A 190 10.48 -13.77 -23.39
CA PRO A 190 9.05 -13.76 -23.63
C PRO A 190 8.30 -13.71 -22.29
N LEU A 191 7.19 -12.98 -22.26
CA LEU A 191 6.28 -12.99 -21.13
C LEU A 191 5.60 -14.36 -21.04
N LYS A 192 5.73 -15.05 -19.90
CA LYS A 192 4.98 -16.27 -19.62
C LYS A 192 3.67 -15.95 -18.93
N GLU A 193 3.71 -15.06 -17.95
CA GLU A 193 2.55 -14.65 -17.18
C GLU A 193 2.75 -13.26 -16.57
N VAL A 194 1.67 -12.48 -16.49
CA VAL A 194 1.57 -11.35 -15.57
C VAL A 194 0.24 -11.39 -14.84
N GLU A 195 0.26 -11.31 -13.52
CA GLU A 195 -0.92 -11.25 -12.66
C GLU A 195 -0.87 -10.00 -11.81
N PHE A 196 -1.99 -9.30 -11.68
CA PHE A 196 -2.11 -8.17 -10.77
C PHE A 196 -3.56 -7.84 -10.46
N ARG A 197 -3.74 -7.10 -9.37
CA ARG A 197 -5.04 -6.61 -8.96
C ARG A 197 -5.38 -5.31 -9.68
N ALA A 198 -6.19 -5.40 -10.74
CA ALA A 198 -6.62 -4.25 -11.53
C ALA A 198 -7.53 -3.30 -10.75
N ARG A 199 -8.45 -3.84 -9.95
CA ARG A 199 -9.37 -3.08 -9.08
C ARG A 199 -9.58 -3.82 -7.76
N PHE A 200 -10.24 -3.18 -6.81
CA PHE A 200 -10.55 -3.82 -5.51
C PHE A 200 -11.44 -5.08 -5.67
N ASP A 201 -12.22 -5.16 -6.74
CA ASP A 201 -13.15 -6.24 -7.05
C ASP A 201 -12.66 -7.18 -8.17
N LEU A 202 -11.45 -6.97 -8.70
CA LEU A 202 -11.01 -7.65 -9.93
C LEU A 202 -9.50 -7.93 -9.91
N SER A 203 -9.14 -9.20 -9.99
CA SER A 203 -7.79 -9.63 -10.38
C SER A 203 -7.77 -9.95 -11.87
N VAL A 204 -6.67 -9.60 -12.53
CA VAL A 204 -6.44 -9.92 -13.94
C VAL A 204 -5.14 -10.68 -14.08
N LYS A 205 -5.14 -11.67 -14.96
CA LYS A 205 -3.99 -12.50 -15.27
C LYS A 205 -3.88 -12.65 -16.77
N VAL A 206 -2.75 -12.27 -17.34
CA VAL A 206 -2.43 -12.52 -18.74
C VAL A 206 -1.41 -13.64 -18.78
N VAL A 207 -1.77 -14.76 -19.41
CA VAL A 207 -0.95 -15.98 -19.46
C VAL A 207 -0.65 -16.35 -20.91
N ARG A 208 0.55 -16.86 -21.17
CA ARG A 208 0.92 -17.39 -22.48
C ARG A 208 0.58 -18.87 -22.59
N ASN A 209 -0.33 -19.20 -23.50
CA ASN A 209 -0.73 -20.57 -23.84
C ASN A 209 -0.44 -20.83 -25.33
N ASN A 210 0.29 -21.91 -25.66
CA ASN A 210 0.64 -22.27 -27.04
C ASN A 210 1.27 -21.14 -27.88
N GLY A 211 2.00 -20.23 -27.23
CA GLY A 211 2.63 -19.08 -27.90
C GLY A 211 1.77 -17.83 -28.00
N GLU A 212 0.49 -17.87 -27.61
CA GLU A 212 -0.42 -16.72 -27.62
C GLU A 212 -0.71 -16.22 -26.19
N LEU A 213 -0.94 -14.91 -26.04
CA LEU A 213 -1.32 -14.32 -24.75
C LEU A 213 -2.85 -14.31 -24.62
N ALA A 214 -3.35 -14.76 -23.49
CA ALA A 214 -4.78 -14.76 -23.17
C ALA A 214 -5.03 -14.05 -21.84
N LEU A 215 -6.09 -13.23 -21.79
CA LEU A 215 -6.54 -12.55 -20.59
C LEU A 215 -7.53 -13.43 -19.82
N ILE A 216 -7.29 -13.59 -18.52
CA ILE A 216 -8.16 -14.23 -17.56
C ILE A 216 -8.57 -13.18 -16.53
N GLN A 217 -9.87 -13.02 -16.33
CA GLN A 217 -10.44 -12.11 -15.34
C GLN A 217 -11.03 -12.91 -14.19
N THR A 218 -10.60 -12.59 -12.97
CA THR A 218 -11.07 -13.25 -11.75
C THR A 218 -11.77 -12.22 -10.88
N PRO A 219 -13.12 -12.18 -10.87
CA PRO A 219 -13.86 -11.28 -9.98
C PRO A 219 -13.63 -11.71 -8.53
N ILE A 220 -13.41 -10.72 -7.66
CA ILE A 220 -13.21 -10.91 -6.23
C ILE A 220 -14.49 -10.51 -5.52
N ALA A 221 -15.08 -11.43 -4.76
CA ALA A 221 -16.25 -11.12 -3.94
C ALA A 221 -15.90 -10.05 -2.89
N ILE A 222 -16.75 -9.01 -2.80
CA ILE A 222 -16.62 -7.93 -1.83
C ILE A 222 -17.85 -7.92 -0.92
N ASP A 223 -17.59 -7.94 0.37
CA ASP A 223 -18.56 -7.60 1.40
C ASP A 223 -18.56 -6.07 1.61
N ASN A 224 -19.69 -5.43 1.30
CA ASN A 224 -19.89 -3.98 1.46
C ASN A 224 -20.65 -3.63 2.75
N THR A 225 -20.71 -4.56 3.72
CA THR A 225 -21.35 -4.31 5.01
C THR A 225 -20.65 -3.12 5.71
N PRO A 226 -21.38 -2.04 6.05
CA PRO A 226 -20.81 -0.90 6.73
C PRO A 226 -20.21 -1.27 8.08
N LEU A 227 -19.18 -0.54 8.50
CA LEU A 227 -18.59 -0.69 9.82
C LEU A 227 -19.19 0.32 10.79
N ARG A 228 -19.82 -0.16 11.87
CA ARG A 228 -20.31 0.66 12.97
C ARG A 228 -19.32 0.63 14.13
N ILE A 229 -18.97 1.79 14.67
CA ILE A 229 -18.00 1.95 15.76
C ILE A 229 -18.64 2.82 16.82
N GLN A 230 -18.61 2.34 18.07
CA GLN A 230 -19.13 3.07 19.22
C GLN A 230 -18.05 3.23 20.29
N GLY A 231 -18.15 4.29 21.09
CA GLY A 231 -17.25 4.52 22.21
C GLY A 231 -17.67 5.71 23.06
N ALA A 232 -16.99 5.91 24.18
CA ALA A 232 -17.23 7.04 25.08
C ALA A 232 -16.52 8.33 24.61
N PHE A 233 -17.13 9.48 24.86
CA PHE A 233 -16.48 10.77 24.67
C PHE A 233 -15.39 10.96 25.74
N GLY A 234 -14.12 10.92 25.34
CA GLY A 234 -13.01 11.25 26.23
C GLY A 234 -12.61 12.73 26.17
N PRO A 235 -11.49 13.11 26.83
CA PRO A 235 -10.94 14.46 26.81
C PRO A 235 -10.65 15.00 25.39
N SER A 236 -10.43 14.09 24.44
CA SER A 236 -10.33 14.39 23.02
C SER A 236 -11.13 13.36 22.24
N LEU A 237 -12.28 13.79 21.69
CA LEU A 237 -13.12 12.95 20.83
C LEU A 237 -12.31 12.31 19.70
N TYR A 238 -11.38 13.07 19.10
CA TYR A 238 -10.54 12.55 18.03
C TYR A 238 -9.72 11.34 18.50
N ARG A 239 -9.05 11.45 19.66
CA ARG A 239 -8.25 10.33 20.22
C ARG A 239 -9.13 9.16 20.61
N SER A 240 -10.26 9.41 21.28
CA SER A 240 -11.20 8.35 21.69
C SER A 240 -11.76 7.57 20.49
N ALA A 241 -12.16 8.27 19.42
CA ALA A 241 -12.66 7.63 18.21
C ALA A 241 -11.57 6.85 17.45
N ARG A 242 -10.35 7.38 17.37
CA ARG A 242 -9.20 6.66 16.78
C ARG A 242 -8.84 5.40 17.57
N ALA A 243 -8.87 5.47 18.91
CA ALA A 243 -8.61 4.32 19.77
C ALA A 243 -9.68 3.23 19.63
N ALA A 244 -10.92 3.60 19.33
CA ALA A 244 -12.01 2.66 19.02
C ALA A 244 -11.94 2.08 17.58
N GLY A 245 -10.88 2.38 16.80
CA GLY A 245 -10.70 1.84 15.45
C GLY A 245 -11.27 2.68 14.32
N ALA A 246 -11.78 3.89 14.58
CA ALA A 246 -12.30 4.75 13.52
C ALA A 246 -11.17 5.32 12.63
N PRO A 247 -11.32 5.33 11.29
CA PRO A 247 -10.32 5.91 10.41
C PRO A 247 -10.31 7.44 10.51
N ALA A 248 -9.13 8.07 10.36
CA ALA A 248 -8.92 9.51 10.54
C ALA A 248 -9.95 10.37 9.79
N LYS A 249 -10.12 10.08 8.49
CA LYS A 249 -11.04 10.77 7.59
C LYS A 249 -12.49 10.71 8.09
N ALA A 250 -12.92 9.58 8.65
CA ALA A 250 -14.26 9.44 9.19
C ALA A 250 -14.45 10.24 10.48
N VAL A 251 -13.44 10.26 11.36
CA VAL A 251 -13.48 11.04 12.60
C VAL A 251 -13.57 12.54 12.31
N GLU A 252 -12.81 13.03 11.33
CA GLU A 252 -12.90 14.43 10.88
C GLU A 252 -14.27 14.77 10.29
N ALA A 253 -14.80 13.88 9.44
CA ALA A 253 -16.14 14.02 8.87
C ALA A 253 -17.23 14.02 9.97
N TYR A 254 -17.04 13.19 11.01
CA TYR A 254 -17.95 13.09 12.15
C TYR A 254 -17.95 14.35 13.00
N ILE A 255 -16.76 14.88 13.35
CA ILE A 255 -16.63 16.14 14.08
C ILE A 255 -17.30 17.27 13.29
N ARG A 256 -17.09 17.31 11.96
CA ARG A 256 -17.69 18.33 11.09
C ARG A 256 -19.21 18.23 11.06
N SER A 257 -19.78 17.02 10.96
CA SER A 257 -21.23 16.83 10.90
C SER A 257 -21.90 17.14 12.24
N VAL A 258 -21.35 16.67 13.36
CA VAL A 258 -21.89 16.95 14.70
C VAL A 258 -21.83 18.44 15.05
N ASN A 259 -20.74 19.13 14.67
CA ASN A 259 -20.59 20.59 14.89
C ASN A 259 -21.67 21.44 14.17
N THR A 260 -22.38 20.89 13.18
CA THR A 260 -23.51 21.61 12.55
C THR A 260 -24.71 21.77 13.49
N ARG A 261 -24.79 20.95 14.55
CA ARG A 261 -25.89 20.97 15.53
C ARG A 261 -25.41 21.43 16.90
N ILE A 262 -24.33 20.85 17.40
CA ILE A 262 -23.79 21.17 18.72
C ILE A 262 -22.26 21.23 18.62
N PRO A 263 -21.61 22.32 19.08
CA PRO A 263 -20.16 22.36 19.17
C PRO A 263 -19.65 21.19 20.02
N VAL A 264 -18.77 20.36 19.46
CA VAL A 264 -18.27 19.13 20.10
C VAL A 264 -17.68 19.41 21.50
N GLY A 265 -17.05 20.56 21.71
CA GLY A 265 -16.52 20.96 23.03
C GLY A 265 -17.57 21.15 24.13
N ARG A 266 -18.86 21.19 23.79
CA ARG A 266 -19.97 21.24 24.76
C ARG A 266 -20.55 19.86 25.06
N ILE A 267 -20.07 18.81 24.40
CA ILE A 267 -20.52 17.44 24.64
C ILE A 267 -19.71 16.88 25.81
N GLY A 268 -20.41 16.54 26.91
CA GLY A 268 -19.77 16.03 28.12
C GLY A 268 -19.20 14.62 27.94
N SER A 269 -18.25 14.27 28.81
CA SER A 269 -17.58 12.95 28.81
C SER A 269 -18.50 11.76 29.10
N GLY A 270 -19.72 12.00 29.60
CA GLY A 270 -20.74 10.97 29.79
C GLY A 270 -21.47 10.54 28.51
N CYS A 271 -21.27 11.23 27.38
CA CYS A 271 -21.89 10.86 26.11
C CYS A 271 -21.13 9.71 25.42
N LYS A 272 -21.80 9.00 24.52
CA LYS A 272 -21.22 8.01 23.60
C LYS A 272 -21.33 8.50 22.16
N PHE A 273 -20.30 8.26 21.36
CA PHE A 273 -20.34 8.46 19.91
C PHE A 273 -20.72 7.16 19.21
N ASP A 274 -21.39 7.30 18.07
CA ASP A 274 -21.77 6.20 17.18
C ASP A 274 -21.47 6.61 15.73
N ILE A 275 -20.52 5.91 15.11
CA ILE A 275 -19.95 6.23 13.80
C ILE A 275 -20.24 5.05 12.88
N ILE A 276 -20.90 5.28 11.75
CA ILE A 276 -21.02 4.23 10.72
C ILE A 276 -20.35 4.72 9.44
N VAL A 277 -19.41 3.92 8.94
CA VAL A 277 -18.61 4.22 7.76
C VAL A 277 -18.81 3.16 6.69
N GLU A 278 -18.68 3.56 5.44
CA GLU A 278 -18.57 2.62 4.32
C GLU A 278 -17.33 1.74 4.54
N GLN A 279 -17.50 0.43 4.37
CA GLN A 279 -16.43 -0.54 4.40
C GLN A 279 -16.64 -1.49 3.23
N ALA A 280 -15.56 -1.80 2.52
CA ALA A 280 -15.50 -2.84 1.52
C ALA A 280 -14.40 -3.82 1.93
N ARG A 281 -14.77 -5.07 2.18
CA ARG A 281 -13.85 -6.16 2.53
C ARG A 281 -13.81 -7.15 1.38
N ALA A 282 -12.63 -7.32 0.78
CA ALA A 282 -12.42 -8.33 -0.25
C ALA A 282 -12.28 -9.72 0.39
N ALA A 283 -12.67 -10.77 -0.35
CA ALA A 283 -12.46 -12.16 0.06
C ALA A 283 -10.99 -12.50 0.33
N THR A 284 -10.05 -11.74 -0.25
CA THR A 284 -8.61 -11.85 0.00
C THR A 284 -8.16 -11.29 1.37
N GLY A 285 -9.08 -10.73 2.15
CA GLY A 285 -8.84 -10.18 3.49
C GLY A 285 -8.55 -8.68 3.52
N GLU A 286 -8.32 -8.05 2.37
CA GLU A 286 -8.10 -6.61 2.30
C GLU A 286 -9.35 -5.80 2.64
N VAL A 287 -9.15 -4.65 3.30
CA VAL A 287 -10.24 -3.77 3.73
C VAL A 287 -10.00 -2.35 3.22
N LYS A 288 -11.02 -1.80 2.56
CA LYS A 288 -11.07 -0.40 2.12
C LYS A 288 -12.16 0.33 2.90
N MET A 289 -11.78 1.42 3.57
CA MET A 289 -12.72 2.30 4.26
C MET A 289 -13.16 3.44 3.33
N GLY A 290 -14.44 3.77 3.36
CA GLY A 290 -15.04 4.82 2.56
C GLY A 290 -15.51 6.02 3.39
N ASN A 291 -16.64 6.59 3.00
CA ASN A 291 -17.18 7.81 3.60
C ASN A 291 -17.97 7.53 4.88
N LEU A 292 -18.16 8.57 5.68
CA LEU A 292 -19.06 8.54 6.83
C LEU A 292 -20.52 8.51 6.35
N LEU A 293 -21.28 7.52 6.81
CA LEU A 293 -22.70 7.33 6.50
C LEU A 293 -23.61 7.87 7.60
N TYR A 294 -23.18 7.74 8.85
CA TYR A 294 -23.96 8.09 10.04
C TYR A 294 -23.08 8.69 11.12
N ALA A 295 -23.61 9.70 11.80
CA ALA A 295 -23.02 10.31 12.99
C ALA A 295 -24.09 10.40 14.09
N GLY A 296 -23.90 9.65 15.16
CA GLY A 296 -24.77 9.64 16.32
C GLY A 296 -24.07 10.08 17.60
N VAL A 297 -24.79 10.79 18.46
CA VAL A 297 -24.43 11.04 19.86
C VAL A 297 -25.53 10.44 20.73
N ALA A 298 -25.16 9.61 21.70
CA ALA A 298 -26.10 8.89 22.55
C ALA A 298 -25.66 8.95 24.03
N GLY A 299 -26.52 8.47 24.94
CA GLY A 299 -26.17 8.30 26.36
C GLY A 299 -26.11 9.59 27.19
N CYS A 300 -26.58 10.72 26.65
CA CYS A 300 -26.68 11.99 27.37
C CYS A 300 -27.91 12.78 26.93
N SER A 301 -28.15 13.98 27.48
CA SER A 301 -29.34 14.78 27.13
C SER A 301 -29.36 15.29 25.69
N ASN A 302 -28.18 15.45 25.09
CA ASN A 302 -27.99 16.00 23.73
C ASN A 302 -27.89 14.90 22.67
N GLN A 303 -28.81 13.93 22.69
CA GLN A 303 -28.80 12.83 21.73
C GLN A 303 -29.12 13.34 20.32
N MET A 304 -28.43 12.80 19.32
CA MET A 304 -28.72 13.11 17.93
C MET A 304 -28.33 11.96 17.03
N GLN A 305 -28.99 11.91 15.88
CA GLN A 305 -28.75 10.93 14.82
C GLN A 305 -28.71 11.70 13.51
N LEU A 306 -27.56 11.72 12.84
CA LEU A 306 -27.37 12.40 11.57
C LEU A 306 -27.03 11.38 10.49
N VAL A 307 -27.77 11.40 9.38
CA VAL A 307 -27.58 10.53 8.23
C VAL A 307 -27.11 11.35 7.05
N ARG A 308 -26.08 10.87 6.33
CA ARG A 308 -25.65 11.45 5.06
C ARG A 308 -26.59 11.00 3.94
N MET A 309 -27.12 11.95 3.19
CA MET A 309 -27.96 11.70 2.03
C MET A 309 -27.66 12.71 0.93
N GLU A 310 -27.67 12.26 -0.32
CA GLU A 310 -27.60 13.12 -1.48
C GLU A 310 -28.99 13.64 -1.83
N VAL A 311 -29.13 14.96 -1.90
CA VAL A 311 -30.37 15.64 -2.30
C VAL A 311 -29.99 16.77 -3.26
N ASP A 312 -30.65 16.85 -4.41
CA ASP A 312 -30.34 17.80 -5.49
C ASP A 312 -28.87 17.74 -5.97
N GLY A 313 -28.30 16.54 -6.08
CA GLY A 313 -26.92 16.33 -6.51
C GLY A 313 -25.87 16.78 -5.48
N ARG A 314 -26.27 16.98 -4.21
CA ARG A 314 -25.35 17.39 -3.13
C ARG A 314 -25.56 16.56 -1.88
N ASP A 315 -24.46 16.12 -1.30
CA ASP A 315 -24.46 15.50 0.03
C ASP A 315 -24.87 16.50 1.12
N SER A 316 -25.86 16.13 1.92
CA SER A 316 -26.32 16.87 3.09
C SER A 316 -26.57 15.92 4.26
N TRP A 317 -26.47 16.47 5.48
CA TRP A 317 -26.72 15.74 6.73
C TRP A 317 -28.12 16.06 7.23
N PHE A 318 -28.90 15.02 7.50
CA PHE A 318 -30.27 15.14 7.99
C PHE A 318 -30.41 14.43 9.33
N ASP A 319 -31.18 15.01 10.25
CA ASP A 319 -31.55 14.34 11.48
C ASP A 319 -32.65 13.28 11.26
N GLY A 320 -32.95 12.44 12.26
CA GLY A 320 -33.99 11.42 12.15
C GLY A 320 -35.41 11.95 11.85
N SER A 321 -35.65 13.26 12.01
CA SER A 321 -36.91 13.93 11.66
C SER A 321 -36.90 14.53 10.24
N GLY A 322 -35.81 14.36 9.49
CA GLY A 322 -35.64 14.91 8.15
C GLY A 322 -35.20 16.37 8.11
N ARG A 323 -34.75 16.96 9.23
CA ARG A 323 -34.20 18.32 9.25
C ARG A 323 -32.71 18.27 8.94
N GLY A 324 -32.32 18.82 7.81
CA GLY A 324 -30.94 19.11 7.46
C GLY A 324 -30.57 20.55 7.80
N ALA A 325 -29.38 20.76 8.35
CA ALA A 325 -28.87 22.11 8.61
C ALA A 325 -27.89 22.52 7.52
N LYS A 326 -28.27 23.47 6.66
CA LYS A 326 -27.36 24.14 5.74
C LYS A 326 -26.83 25.40 6.41
N THR A 327 -25.63 25.34 6.98
CA THR A 327 -24.92 26.55 7.42
C THR A 327 -24.38 27.25 6.17
N GLY A 328 -24.93 28.41 5.86
CA GLY A 328 -24.48 29.28 4.77
C GLY A 328 -24.20 30.69 5.28
N MET A 329 -23.22 31.36 4.68
CA MET A 329 -23.15 32.81 4.78
C MET A 329 -24.26 33.42 3.92
N MET A 330 -24.80 34.58 4.32
CA MET A 330 -25.70 35.32 3.43
C MET A 330 -24.98 35.60 2.11
N ALA A 331 -25.66 35.34 0.99
CA ALA A 331 -25.10 35.64 -0.31
C ALA A 331 -24.82 37.14 -0.40
N MET A 332 -23.66 37.52 -0.93
CA MET A 332 -23.35 38.93 -1.15
C MET A 332 -24.36 39.49 -2.15
N PRO A 333 -25.02 40.63 -1.82
CA PRO A 333 -26.12 41.15 -2.62
C PRO A 333 -25.70 41.82 -3.93
N ALA A 334 -24.40 42.06 -4.12
CA ALA A 334 -23.81 42.51 -5.38
C ALA A 334 -22.42 41.89 -5.56
N ALA A 335 -22.04 41.65 -6.82
CA ALA A 335 -20.69 41.23 -7.17
C ALA A 335 -19.75 42.45 -7.12
N GLY A 336 -18.83 42.47 -6.17
CA GLY A 336 -17.92 43.59 -5.98
C GLY A 336 -16.95 43.40 -4.82
N ARG A 337 -15.97 44.30 -4.72
CA ARG A 337 -15.01 44.32 -3.60
C ARG A 337 -15.61 45.08 -2.43
N ILE A 338 -15.42 44.56 -1.22
CA ILE A 338 -15.74 45.29 0.01
C ILE A 338 -14.78 46.48 0.12
N SER A 339 -15.29 47.71 0.01
CA SER A 339 -14.53 48.95 0.14
C SER A 339 -14.54 49.49 1.57
N SER A 340 -15.59 49.23 2.34
CA SER A 340 -15.69 49.65 3.74
C SER A 340 -16.46 48.66 4.62
N GLY A 341 -15.99 48.49 5.86
CA GLY A 341 -16.58 47.62 6.87
C GLY A 341 -17.56 48.34 7.81
N PHE A 342 -18.35 47.55 8.56
CA PHE A 342 -19.22 48.04 9.63
C PHE A 342 -18.39 48.54 10.84
N GLY A 343 -18.77 49.68 11.44
CA GLY A 343 -18.11 50.21 12.65
C GLY A 343 -17.87 51.73 12.63
N MET A 344 -17.26 52.23 13.71
CA MET A 344 -16.89 53.65 13.82
C MET A 344 -15.75 53.98 12.87
N ARG A 345 -15.95 54.97 11.99
CA ARG A 345 -14.92 55.45 11.06
C ARG A 345 -15.06 56.93 10.76
N ARG A 346 -13.99 57.57 10.28
CA ARG A 346 -14.06 58.95 9.78
C ARG A 346 -14.95 59.00 8.54
N HIS A 347 -15.97 59.85 8.56
CA HIS A 347 -16.92 59.97 7.46
C HIS A 347 -16.28 60.74 6.29
N PRO A 348 -16.22 60.17 5.08
CA PRO A 348 -15.44 60.74 3.98
C PRO A 348 -15.95 62.10 3.49
N ILE A 349 -17.24 62.38 3.68
CA ILE A 349 -17.87 63.64 3.27
C ILE A 349 -17.97 64.65 4.43
N LEU A 350 -18.11 64.16 5.67
CA LEU A 350 -18.43 65.02 6.83
C LEU A 350 -17.22 65.29 7.73
N GLY A 351 -16.11 64.58 7.54
CA GLY A 351 -14.84 64.86 8.20
C GLY A 351 -14.68 64.35 9.64
N TYR A 352 -15.77 64.04 10.37
CA TYR A 352 -15.75 63.51 11.75
C TYR A 352 -16.05 62.00 11.85
N ALA A 353 -15.79 61.39 13.01
CA ALA A 353 -16.04 59.97 13.25
C ALA A 353 -17.54 59.66 13.35
N ARG A 354 -18.05 58.76 12.50
CA ARG A 354 -19.46 58.36 12.44
C ARG A 354 -19.57 56.84 12.36
N MET A 355 -20.62 56.30 12.97
CA MET A 355 -20.94 54.88 12.89
C MET A 355 -21.40 54.52 11.48
N HIS A 356 -20.66 53.63 10.83
CA HIS A 356 -21.05 53.00 9.58
C HIS A 356 -21.89 51.77 9.85
N LYS A 357 -23.19 51.85 9.54
CA LYS A 357 -24.22 50.86 9.89
C LYS A 357 -24.30 49.67 8.94
N GLY A 358 -23.40 49.59 7.96
CA GLY A 358 -23.41 48.57 6.92
C GLY A 358 -22.02 48.24 6.38
N LEU A 359 -22.02 47.61 5.21
CA LEU A 359 -20.88 47.20 4.42
C LEU A 359 -20.96 47.90 3.07
N ASP A 360 -19.88 48.55 2.64
CA ASP A 360 -19.82 49.17 1.32
C ASP A 360 -19.19 48.18 0.34
N VAL A 361 -19.92 47.87 -0.73
CA VAL A 361 -19.49 46.98 -1.82
C VAL A 361 -19.29 47.82 -3.07
N ALA A 362 -18.03 48.07 -3.42
CA ALA A 362 -17.67 48.77 -4.64
C ALA A 362 -17.99 47.90 -5.86
N ALA A 363 -18.85 48.43 -6.74
CA ALA A 363 -19.31 47.77 -7.95
C ALA A 363 -19.64 48.83 -9.02
N PRO A 364 -19.53 48.51 -10.31
CA PRO A 364 -19.84 49.46 -11.39
C PRO A 364 -21.27 50.00 -11.29
N TRP A 365 -21.47 51.23 -11.76
CA TRP A 365 -22.81 51.80 -11.88
C TRP A 365 -23.70 50.88 -12.73
N GLY A 366 -24.93 50.65 -12.28
CA GLY A 366 -25.89 49.79 -12.96
C GLY A 366 -25.73 48.29 -12.67
N ALA A 367 -24.69 47.87 -11.94
CA ALA A 367 -24.52 46.47 -11.56
C ALA A 367 -25.75 45.93 -10.80
N PRO A 368 -26.20 44.70 -11.04
CA PRO A 368 -27.41 44.16 -10.43
C PRO A 368 -27.25 43.99 -8.92
N VAL A 369 -28.29 44.38 -8.18
CA VAL A 369 -28.41 44.17 -6.73
C VAL A 369 -29.50 43.14 -6.47
N TYR A 370 -29.18 42.12 -5.71
CA TYR A 370 -30.03 40.97 -5.42
C TYR A 370 -30.46 40.94 -3.94
N ALA A 371 -31.64 40.39 -3.67
CA ALA A 371 -32.10 40.13 -2.32
C ALA A 371 -31.23 39.04 -1.65
N ALA A 372 -30.66 39.35 -0.48
CA ALA A 372 -29.78 38.43 0.25
C ALA A 372 -30.50 37.16 0.74
N THR A 373 -31.80 37.27 1.03
CA THR A 373 -32.70 36.17 1.42
C THR A 373 -34.17 36.53 1.13
N ASP A 374 -35.07 35.55 1.23
CA ASP A 374 -36.51 35.74 1.05
C ASP A 374 -37.07 36.78 2.01
N GLY A 375 -37.99 37.63 1.55
CA GLY A 375 -38.56 38.68 2.41
C GLY A 375 -39.66 39.51 1.78
N VAL A 376 -40.12 40.50 2.53
CA VAL A 376 -41.12 41.49 2.11
C VAL A 376 -40.47 42.86 2.07
N VAL A 377 -40.66 43.60 0.98
CA VAL A 377 -40.19 44.98 0.84
C VAL A 377 -40.99 45.87 1.78
N VAL A 378 -40.32 46.51 2.74
CA VAL A 378 -40.93 47.47 3.68
C VAL A 378 -40.74 48.90 3.19
N ILE A 379 -39.58 49.18 2.59
CA ILE A 379 -39.25 50.51 2.04
C ILE A 379 -38.69 50.30 0.62
N ALA A 380 -39.18 51.09 -0.32
CA ALA A 380 -38.63 51.20 -1.67
C ALA A 380 -38.84 52.65 -2.15
N GLY A 381 -37.79 53.48 -2.07
CA GLY A 381 -37.86 54.88 -2.46
C GLY A 381 -36.64 55.70 -2.05
N ARG A 382 -36.71 57.04 -2.15
CA ARG A 382 -35.65 57.93 -1.67
C ARG A 382 -35.65 58.02 -0.15
N SER A 383 -34.48 57.87 0.47
CA SER A 383 -34.29 57.89 1.92
C SER A 383 -33.04 58.69 2.31
N SER A 384 -33.16 60.01 2.27
CA SER A 384 -32.14 60.96 2.76
C SER A 384 -30.71 60.57 2.34
N GLY A 385 -29.80 60.38 3.30
CA GLY A 385 -28.40 60.01 3.09
C GLY A 385 -28.17 58.72 2.32
N TYR A 386 -29.12 57.79 2.32
CA TYR A 386 -29.02 56.53 1.58
C TYR A 386 -29.35 56.69 0.09
N GLY A 387 -29.84 57.84 -0.35
CA GLY A 387 -30.29 58.02 -1.74
C GLY A 387 -31.50 57.14 -2.03
N ASN A 388 -31.48 56.41 -3.14
CA ASN A 388 -32.48 55.38 -3.40
C ASN A 388 -32.18 54.15 -2.54
N PHE A 389 -33.18 53.75 -1.74
CA PHE A 389 -33.03 52.75 -0.69
C PHE A 389 -34.14 51.70 -0.78
N ILE A 390 -33.76 50.45 -0.56
CA ILE A 390 -34.67 49.33 -0.38
C ILE A 390 -34.43 48.75 1.02
N LYS A 391 -35.50 48.51 1.77
CA LYS A 391 -35.45 47.76 3.03
C LYS A 391 -36.34 46.53 2.93
N LEU A 392 -35.77 45.36 3.19
CA LEU A 392 -36.50 44.10 3.25
C LEU A 392 -36.63 43.65 4.71
N ASN A 393 -37.79 43.10 5.06
CA ASN A 393 -37.98 42.35 6.30
C ASN A 393 -37.98 40.85 5.99
N HIS A 394 -37.29 40.09 6.81
CA HIS A 394 -37.10 38.65 6.68
C HIS A 394 -37.68 37.93 7.89
N ALA A 395 -37.81 36.61 7.80
CA ALA A 395 -38.21 35.79 8.94
C ALA A 395 -37.16 35.84 10.07
N GLY A 396 -37.58 35.53 11.30
CA GLY A 396 -36.67 35.42 12.45
C GLY A 396 -36.15 36.75 13.02
N GLY A 397 -36.85 37.86 12.74
CA GLY A 397 -36.47 39.19 13.23
C GLY A 397 -35.31 39.84 12.47
N TYR A 398 -34.96 39.32 11.29
CA TYR A 398 -33.89 39.88 10.46
C TYR A 398 -34.45 40.84 9.41
N GLY A 399 -33.64 41.82 9.00
CA GLY A 399 -33.94 42.71 7.88
C GLY A 399 -32.68 43.07 7.12
N THR A 400 -32.80 43.47 5.85
CA THR A 400 -31.66 43.96 5.05
C THR A 400 -31.96 45.30 4.42
N GLY A 401 -30.94 46.15 4.31
CA GLY A 401 -31.00 47.47 3.67
C GLY A 401 -30.04 47.57 2.49
N TYR A 402 -30.48 48.23 1.41
CA TYR A 402 -29.73 48.38 0.16
C TYR A 402 -29.77 49.85 -0.27
N GLY A 403 -28.67 50.58 -0.10
CA GLY A 403 -28.56 52.02 -0.35
C GLY A 403 -27.72 52.39 -1.57
N HIS A 404 -27.77 53.67 -1.89
CA HIS A 404 -27.10 54.34 -3.01
C HIS A 404 -27.49 53.82 -4.40
N LEU A 405 -28.68 53.22 -4.52
CA LEU A 405 -29.11 52.59 -5.77
C LEU A 405 -29.28 53.61 -6.90
N SER A 406 -28.95 53.23 -8.14
CA SER A 406 -29.30 54.03 -9.32
C SER A 406 -30.76 53.81 -9.72
N ARG A 407 -31.25 52.58 -9.55
CA ARG A 407 -32.62 52.16 -9.89
C ARG A 407 -33.17 51.18 -8.84
N ILE A 408 -34.44 51.34 -8.53
CA ILE A 408 -35.24 50.41 -7.71
C ILE A 408 -36.15 49.62 -8.65
N LEU A 409 -36.18 48.29 -8.53
CA LEU A 409 -36.96 47.39 -9.39
C LEU A 409 -38.13 46.72 -8.66
N VAL A 410 -38.38 47.10 -7.40
CA VAL A 410 -39.42 46.54 -6.54
C VAL A 410 -40.21 47.65 -5.85
N ARG A 411 -41.41 47.32 -5.37
CA ARG A 411 -42.30 48.26 -4.65
C ARG A 411 -42.54 47.82 -3.21
N SER A 412 -42.90 48.76 -2.34
CA SER A 412 -43.28 48.43 -0.96
C SER A 412 -44.46 47.44 -0.94
N GLY A 413 -44.43 46.49 0.00
CA GLY A 413 -45.36 45.37 0.12
C GLY A 413 -45.05 44.17 -0.79
N GLN A 414 -44.13 44.28 -1.74
CA GLN A 414 -43.78 43.18 -2.64
C GLN A 414 -43.02 42.06 -1.92
N ARG A 415 -43.39 40.80 -2.15
CA ARG A 415 -42.60 39.63 -1.73
C ARG A 415 -41.46 39.40 -2.72
N VAL A 416 -40.26 39.17 -2.21
CA VAL A 416 -39.06 38.88 -3.01
C VAL A 416 -38.41 37.57 -2.56
N ARG A 417 -37.83 36.85 -3.51
CA ARG A 417 -37.08 35.61 -3.25
C ARG A 417 -35.58 35.90 -3.15
N LYS A 418 -34.85 35.05 -2.43
CA LYS A 418 -33.39 35.05 -2.39
C LYS A 418 -32.82 35.03 -3.80
N GLY A 419 -31.87 35.91 -4.09
CA GLY A 419 -31.24 36.02 -5.41
C GLY A 419 -32.10 36.71 -6.47
N GLN A 420 -33.32 37.16 -6.14
CA GLN A 420 -34.10 38.00 -7.05
C GLN A 420 -33.45 39.38 -7.16
N GLN A 421 -33.34 39.90 -8.39
CA GLN A 421 -32.84 41.26 -8.61
C GLN A 421 -33.87 42.27 -8.09
N ILE A 422 -33.43 43.17 -7.21
CA ILE A 422 -34.28 44.18 -6.56
C ILE A 422 -33.90 45.61 -6.94
N GLY A 423 -32.70 45.82 -7.49
CA GLY A 423 -32.22 47.14 -7.88
C GLY A 423 -30.94 47.09 -8.70
N ALA A 424 -30.33 48.26 -8.86
CA ALA A 424 -29.04 48.43 -9.50
C ALA A 424 -28.15 49.39 -8.71
N VAL A 425 -26.85 49.09 -8.67
CA VAL A 425 -25.83 49.91 -8.00
C VAL A 425 -25.80 51.31 -8.60
N GLY A 426 -25.58 52.32 -7.76
CA GLY A 426 -25.44 53.70 -8.17
C GLY A 426 -24.55 54.48 -7.23
N SER A 427 -24.75 55.80 -7.20
CA SER A 427 -24.09 56.71 -6.27
C SER A 427 -25.07 57.81 -5.81
N THR A 428 -26.32 57.43 -5.53
CA THR A 428 -27.34 58.40 -5.09
C THR A 428 -27.23 58.67 -3.58
N GLY A 429 -27.61 59.88 -3.13
CA GLY A 429 -27.48 60.26 -1.73
C GLY A 429 -26.04 60.64 -1.35
N MET A 430 -25.64 60.40 -0.09
CA MET A 430 -24.29 60.71 0.41
C MET A 430 -23.30 59.62 0.01
N SER A 431 -22.84 59.65 -1.24
CA SER A 431 -21.91 58.68 -1.81
C SER A 431 -20.77 59.39 -2.55
N THR A 432 -19.54 58.90 -2.41
CA THR A 432 -18.36 59.43 -3.09
C THR A 432 -18.08 58.80 -4.46
N GLY A 433 -18.74 57.68 -4.77
CA GLY A 433 -18.60 56.98 -6.05
C GLY A 433 -19.48 55.72 -6.11
N PRO A 434 -19.58 55.04 -7.26
CA PRO A 434 -20.48 53.89 -7.42
C PRO A 434 -20.19 52.75 -6.43
N HIS A 435 -21.15 52.47 -5.54
CA HIS A 435 -21.09 51.36 -4.60
C HIS A 435 -22.49 51.02 -4.05
N LEU A 436 -22.63 49.81 -3.51
CA LEU A 436 -23.79 49.39 -2.73
C LEU A 436 -23.48 49.55 -1.24
N HIS A 437 -24.30 50.31 -0.53
CA HIS A 437 -24.31 50.30 0.93
C HIS A 437 -25.29 49.22 1.43
N TYR A 438 -24.76 48.17 2.05
CA TYR A 438 -25.53 47.01 2.50
C TYR A 438 -25.62 46.93 4.02
N GLU A 439 -26.83 46.94 4.57
CA GLU A 439 -27.07 46.85 6.01
C GLU A 439 -27.76 45.53 6.37
N LEU A 440 -27.38 44.97 7.52
CA LEU A 440 -28.07 43.85 8.14
C LEU A 440 -28.67 44.32 9.47
N TYR A 441 -29.93 43.98 9.69
CA TYR A 441 -30.68 44.29 10.90
C TYR A 441 -31.04 43.01 11.64
N ARG A 442 -30.96 43.04 12.97
CA ARG A 442 -31.51 42.04 13.88
C ARG A 442 -32.39 42.74 14.90
N ASN A 443 -33.66 42.39 14.94
CA ASN A 443 -34.69 43.01 15.78
C ASN A 443 -34.70 44.55 15.67
N GLY A 444 -34.53 45.05 14.44
CA GLY A 444 -34.51 46.49 14.14
C GLY A 444 -33.17 47.20 14.36
N VAL A 445 -32.17 46.56 14.96
CA VAL A 445 -30.84 47.14 15.22
C VAL A 445 -29.85 46.71 14.13
N ALA A 446 -29.07 47.65 13.59
CA ALA A 446 -28.03 47.35 12.61
C ALA A 446 -26.88 46.56 13.25
N VAL A 447 -26.48 45.45 12.63
CA VAL A 447 -25.42 44.56 13.07
C VAL A 447 -24.41 44.35 11.96
N ASN A 448 -23.17 43.97 12.32
CA ASN A 448 -22.13 43.70 11.33
C ASN A 448 -22.56 42.52 10.42
N PRO A 449 -22.73 42.73 9.10
CA PRO A 449 -23.14 41.65 8.20
C PRO A 449 -22.15 40.48 8.17
N ARG A 450 -20.87 40.72 8.50
CA ARG A 450 -19.83 39.68 8.54
C ARG A 450 -19.86 38.81 9.79
N SER A 451 -20.57 39.21 10.85
CA SER A 451 -20.65 38.45 12.10
C SER A 451 -21.86 37.52 12.18
N VAL A 452 -22.69 37.46 11.13
CA VAL A 452 -23.92 36.66 11.13
C VAL A 452 -23.84 35.54 10.09
N SER A 453 -23.84 34.30 10.56
CA SER A 453 -24.06 33.10 9.75
C SER A 453 -25.53 32.68 9.82
N PHE A 454 -26.08 32.16 8.72
CA PHE A 454 -27.47 31.68 8.68
C PHE A 454 -27.46 30.16 8.54
N SER A 455 -28.32 29.49 9.29
CA SER A 455 -28.64 28.08 9.08
C SER A 455 -29.99 28.00 8.38
N VAL A 456 -30.00 27.63 7.10
CA VAL A 456 -31.24 27.23 6.43
C VAL A 456 -31.54 25.80 6.86
N VAL A 457 -32.65 25.60 7.55
CA VAL A 457 -33.12 24.25 7.86
C VAL A 457 -33.84 23.73 6.62
N GLN A 458 -33.22 22.79 5.91
CA GLN A 458 -33.89 22.05 4.85
C GLN A 458 -34.71 20.95 5.50
N GLN A 459 -36.04 21.01 5.38
CA GLN A 459 -36.92 19.95 5.84
C GLN A 459 -37.22 19.02 4.67
N LEU A 460 -36.90 17.73 4.82
CA LEU A 460 -37.34 16.70 3.88
C LEU A 460 -38.82 16.41 4.07
N GLY A 461 -39.53 16.22 2.96
CA GLY A 461 -40.94 15.82 2.91
C GLY A 461 -41.16 14.67 1.94
N GLY A 462 -42.33 14.04 2.01
CA GLY A 462 -42.74 12.99 1.07
C GLY A 462 -41.78 11.80 0.98
N ASN A 463 -41.42 11.43 -0.24
CA ASN A 463 -40.59 10.25 -0.55
C ASN A 463 -39.18 10.33 0.04
N ASP A 464 -38.57 11.51 0.10
CA ASP A 464 -37.21 11.67 0.63
C ASP A 464 -37.15 11.34 2.13
N LEU A 465 -38.20 11.70 2.87
CA LEU A 465 -38.32 11.36 4.29
C LEU A 465 -38.50 9.85 4.50
N ALA A 466 -39.25 9.17 3.63
CA ALA A 466 -39.41 7.73 3.67
C ALA A 466 -38.08 7.01 3.38
N THR A 467 -37.35 7.47 2.37
CA THR A 467 -36.00 6.99 2.03
C THR A 467 -35.03 7.18 3.20
N LEU A 468 -35.09 8.33 3.88
CA LEU A 468 -34.26 8.63 5.05
C LEU A 468 -34.54 7.64 6.19
N ARG A 469 -35.81 7.40 6.51
CA ARG A 469 -36.21 6.45 7.57
C ARG A 469 -35.78 5.03 7.26
N SER A 470 -35.97 4.58 6.02
CA SER A 470 -35.48 3.26 5.57
C SER A 470 -33.96 3.14 5.67
N ARG A 471 -33.22 4.19 5.24
CA ARG A 471 -31.76 4.23 5.33
C ARG A 471 -31.28 4.23 6.79
N LEU A 472 -31.91 5.03 7.65
CA LEU A 472 -31.60 5.06 9.08
C LEU A 472 -31.83 3.69 9.73
N GLY A 473 -32.94 3.02 9.43
CA GLY A 473 -33.24 1.68 9.93
C GLY A 473 -32.17 0.66 9.51
N ARG A 474 -31.78 0.64 8.23
CA ARG A 474 -30.70 -0.22 7.74
C ARG A 474 -29.36 0.04 8.43
N LEU A 475 -29.00 1.31 8.65
CA LEU A 475 -27.77 1.68 9.33
C LEU A 475 -27.79 1.27 10.81
N MET A 476 -28.92 1.43 11.49
CA MET A 476 -29.06 1.05 12.90
C MET A 476 -29.09 -0.47 13.11
N ALA A 477 -29.44 -1.25 12.09
CA ALA A 477 -29.38 -2.71 12.10
C ALA A 477 -27.95 -3.26 11.99
N VAL A 478 -26.97 -2.44 11.59
CA VAL A 478 -25.56 -2.85 11.53
C VAL A 478 -25.03 -3.09 12.95
N PRO A 479 -24.43 -4.27 13.23
CA PRO A 479 -23.86 -4.59 14.53
C PRO A 479 -22.62 -3.73 14.83
N VAL A 480 -22.33 -3.49 16.09
CA VAL A 480 -21.15 -2.70 16.51
C VAL A 480 -19.89 -3.53 16.27
N GLY A 481 -18.98 -3.02 15.45
CA GLY A 481 -17.69 -3.63 15.18
C GLY A 481 -16.85 -3.69 16.46
N GLY A 482 -16.53 -4.92 16.89
CA GLY A 482 -15.85 -5.21 18.15
C GLY A 482 -16.64 -6.09 19.12
N SER A 483 -17.91 -6.39 18.84
CA SER A 483 -18.72 -7.38 19.58
C SER A 483 -18.93 -8.67 18.79
N ARG A 484 -17.86 -9.20 18.17
CA ARG A 484 -17.86 -10.57 17.69
C ARG A 484 -17.28 -11.40 18.83
N ASP A 485 -18.17 -12.04 19.57
CA ASP A 485 -17.86 -12.97 20.63
C ASP A 485 -16.88 -14.04 20.12
N ASP A 486 -15.80 -14.24 20.86
CA ASP A 486 -14.86 -15.36 20.73
C ASP A 486 -15.47 -16.65 21.33
N ASP A 487 -16.78 -16.86 21.15
CA ASP A 487 -17.50 -18.06 21.58
C ASP A 487 -18.05 -18.79 20.35
N GLU A 488 -17.19 -19.51 19.64
CA GLU A 488 -17.53 -20.75 18.92
C GLU A 488 -16.30 -21.66 18.75
#